data_AF-A0A1B1ADJ0-F1
#
_entry.id   AF-A0A1B1ADJ0-F1
#
_cell.length_a   1.000
_cell.length_b   1.000
_cell.length_c   1.000
_cell.angle_alpha   90.00
_cell.angle_beta   90.00
_cell.angle_gamma   90.00
#
_symmetry.space_group_name_H-M   'P 1'
#
loop_
_entity.id
_entity.type
_entity.pdbx_description
1 polymer ?
#
loop_
_entity_poly.entity_id
_entity_poly.type
_entity_poly.pdbx_seq_one_letter_code
_entity_poly.pdbx_strand_id
1 'polypeptide(L)'
;MGDVPGASDRVSAQERDVIFEITRIGDVQRVAAVDVASGIEVVVQAPANAALVDVRNLALRKLQRALKGGDDAAGGEGGDGRPGKLV
;
A
#
# COMPACT_ATOMS: atom_id res chain seq x y z
N MET A 1 -26.60 -6.69 31.96
CA MET A 1 -25.23 -6.60 31.44
C MET A 1 -25.33 -7.03 29.99
N GLY A 2 -25.51 -6.05 29.10
CA GLY A 2 -25.83 -6.30 27.69
C GLY A 2 -24.60 -6.81 26.95
N ASP A 3 -24.83 -7.81 26.11
CA ASP A 3 -23.88 -8.29 25.10
C ASP A 3 -23.36 -7.09 24.30
N VAL A 4 -22.03 -6.91 24.27
CA VAL A 4 -21.37 -5.85 23.49
C VAL A 4 -21.33 -6.30 22.01
N PRO A 5 -22.12 -5.70 21.10
CA PRO A 5 -22.08 -6.06 19.70
C PRO A 5 -20.95 -5.26 19.04
N GLY A 6 -19.84 -5.92 18.75
CA GLY A 6 -18.68 -5.26 18.13
C GLY A 6 -17.64 -6.19 17.52
N ALA A 7 -17.58 -7.47 17.93
CA ALA A 7 -16.69 -8.44 17.30
C ALA A 7 -17.45 -9.21 16.21
N SER A 8 -17.74 -8.56 15.08
CA SER A 8 -18.10 -9.33 13.89
C SER A 8 -16.83 -9.97 13.35
N ASP A 9 -16.47 -11.11 13.94
CA ASP A 9 -15.52 -12.09 13.40
C ASP A 9 -16.16 -12.78 12.18
N ARG A 10 -16.60 -11.98 11.21
CA ARG A 10 -17.01 -12.45 9.90
C ARG A 10 -15.82 -12.28 8.99
N VAL A 11 -14.86 -13.18 9.14
CA VAL A 11 -13.86 -13.45 8.10
C VAL A 11 -14.60 -14.04 6.90
N SER A 12 -15.27 -13.16 6.17
CA SER A 12 -15.70 -13.38 4.79
C SER A 12 -14.41 -13.46 3.99
N ALA A 13 -14.23 -14.50 3.18
CA ALA A 13 -12.96 -14.85 2.53
C ALA A 13 -12.38 -13.82 1.52
N GLN A 14 -12.73 -12.53 1.59
CA GLN A 14 -12.26 -11.48 0.66
C GLN A 14 -12.00 -10.09 1.26
N GLU A 15 -12.19 -9.83 2.56
CA GLU A 15 -11.71 -8.58 3.17
C GLU A 15 -10.26 -8.77 3.63
N ARG A 16 -9.30 -8.29 2.84
CA ARG A 16 -7.88 -8.31 3.21
C ARG A 16 -7.60 -7.19 4.19
N ASP A 17 -7.06 -7.55 5.36
CA ASP A 17 -6.60 -6.60 6.35
C ASP A 17 -5.31 -5.93 5.88
N VAL A 18 -5.33 -4.60 5.79
CA VAL A 18 -4.17 -3.79 5.40
C VAL A 18 -3.86 -2.76 6.46
N ILE A 19 -2.61 -2.78 6.95
CA ILE A 19 -2.08 -1.78 7.90
C ILE A 19 -1.38 -0.69 7.10
N PHE A 20 -1.56 0.57 7.53
CA PHE A 20 -0.81 1.71 6.99
C PHE A 20 0.14 2.30 8.03
N GLU A 21 1.45 2.31 7.74
CA GLU A 21 2.45 3.06 8.52
C GLU A 21 2.74 4.38 7.80
N ILE A 22 2.63 5.50 8.51
CA ILE A 22 2.87 6.83 7.95
C ILE A 22 3.94 7.52 8.78
N THR A 23 5.09 7.77 8.16
CA THR A 23 6.25 8.40 8.81
C THR A 23 6.69 9.62 8.01
N ARG A 24 6.83 10.76 8.67
CA ARG A 24 7.34 12.00 8.06
C ARG A 24 8.83 12.13 8.33
N ILE A 25 9.61 12.41 7.28
CA ILE A 25 11.06 12.59 7.36
C ILE A 25 11.39 13.85 6.54
N GLY A 26 11.63 14.96 7.23
CA GLY A 26 11.82 16.27 6.58
C GLY A 26 10.65 16.63 5.66
N ASP A 27 10.96 16.95 4.41
CA ASP A 27 9.99 17.34 3.37
C ASP A 27 9.34 16.14 2.64
N VAL A 28 9.50 14.93 3.17
CA VAL A 28 8.94 13.70 2.61
C VAL A 28 8.02 13.03 3.62
N GLN A 29 6.92 12.44 3.15
CA GLN A 29 6.14 11.45 3.88
C GLN A 29 6.31 10.08 3.24
N ARG A 30 6.62 9.09 4.08
CA ARG A 30 6.68 7.67 3.73
C ARG A 30 5.38 7.02 4.20
N VAL A 31 4.70 6.32 3.30
CA VAL A 31 3.49 5.55 3.58
C VAL A 31 3.75 4.11 3.20
N ALA A 32 3.79 3.20 4.17
CA ALA A 32 3.81 1.77 3.94
C ALA A 32 2.38 1.21 4.00
N ALA A 33 2.03 0.33 3.08
CA ALA A 33 0.82 -0.48 3.12
C ALA A 33 1.22 -1.95 3.24
N VAL A 34 0.74 -2.64 4.28
CA VAL A 34 1.12 -4.01 4.62
C VAL A 34 -0.11 -4.90 4.63
N ASP A 35 -0.15 -5.92 3.78
CA ASP A 35 -1.18 -6.97 3.82
C ASP A 35 -0.86 -7.92 4.99
N VAL A 36 -1.77 -8.02 5.96
CA VAL A 36 -1.54 -8.80 7.20
C VAL A 36 -1.39 -10.29 6.92
N ALA A 37 -2.16 -10.82 5.97
CA ALA A 37 -2.20 -12.24 5.68
C ALA A 37 -0.91 -12.75 4.98
N SER A 38 -0.40 -12.01 4.01
CA SER A 38 0.79 -12.39 3.23
C SER A 38 2.09 -11.79 3.76
N GLY A 39 2.01 -10.73 4.59
CA GLY A 39 3.17 -9.96 5.02
C GLY A 39 3.78 -9.08 3.91
N ILE A 40 3.16 -9.00 2.73
CA ILE A 40 3.67 -8.17 1.63
C ILE A 40 3.49 -6.69 1.99
N GLU A 41 4.60 -5.95 1.92
CA GLU A 41 4.66 -4.51 2.17
C GLU A 41 4.94 -3.77 0.86
N VAL A 42 4.25 -2.65 0.66
CA VAL A 42 4.64 -1.65 -0.34
C VAL A 42 4.82 -0.29 0.31
N VAL A 43 5.96 0.34 0.01
CA VAL A 43 6.30 1.69 0.48
C VAL A 43 6.14 2.71 -0.65
N VAL A 44 5.49 3.84 -0.35
CA VAL A 44 5.40 5.01 -1.21
C VAL A 44 6.00 6.22 -0.49
N GLN A 45 6.81 6.99 -1.21
CA GLN A 45 7.30 8.28 -0.74
C GLN A 45 6.63 9.39 -1.55
N ALA A 46 6.22 10.46 -0.86
CA ALA A 46 5.57 11.62 -1.45
C ALA A 46 6.02 12.89 -0.73
N PRO A 47 5.81 14.09 -1.31
CA PRO A 47 6.01 15.34 -0.60
C PRO A 47 5.23 15.37 0.71
N ALA A 48 5.83 16.00 1.72
CA ALA A 48 5.29 16.22 3.05
C ALA A 48 3.86 16.83 3.03
N ASN A 49 3.54 17.64 2.03
CA ASN A 49 2.26 18.33 1.89
C ASN A 49 1.26 17.60 0.97
N ALA A 50 1.63 16.46 0.37
CA ALA A 50 0.70 15.71 -0.47
C ALA A 50 -0.47 15.15 0.37
N ALA A 51 -1.66 15.10 -0.23
CA ALA A 51 -2.85 14.64 0.47
C ALA A 51 -2.73 13.16 0.88
N LEU A 52 -2.84 12.90 2.18
CA LEU A 52 -2.63 11.55 2.73
C LEU A 52 -3.58 10.50 2.12
N VAL A 53 -4.82 10.90 1.78
CA VAL A 53 -5.78 10.01 1.12
C VAL A 53 -5.25 9.52 -0.23
N ASP A 54 -4.62 10.39 -1.02
CA ASP A 54 -4.11 10.03 -2.34
C ASP A 54 -2.89 9.11 -2.23
N VAL A 55 -2.00 9.40 -1.29
CA VAL A 55 -0.80 8.58 -1.04
C VAL A 55 -1.17 7.19 -0.51
N ARG A 56 -2.14 7.10 0.41
CA ARG A 56 -2.69 5.81 0.89
C ARG A 56 -3.34 5.02 -0.25
N ASN A 57 -4.17 5.67 -1.07
CA ASN A 57 -4.80 5.03 -2.23
C ASN A 57 -3.76 4.53 -3.24
N LEU A 58 -2.68 5.30 -3.46
CA LEU A 58 -1.56 4.88 -4.31
C LEU A 58 -0.85 3.65 -3.73
N ALA A 59 -0.55 3.66 -2.43
CA ALA A 59 0.09 2.53 -1.74
C ALA A 59 -0.78 1.27 -1.80
N LEU A 60 -2.09 1.39 -1.52
CA LEU A 60 -3.04 0.28 -1.62
C LEU A 60 -3.10 -0.33 -3.02
N ARG A 61 -3.18 0.50 -4.07
CA ARG A 61 -3.19 0.01 -5.46
C ARG A 61 -1.90 -0.72 -5.82
N LYS A 62 -0.75 -0.25 -5.32
CA LYS A 62 0.53 -0.93 -5.56
C LYS A 62 0.59 -2.26 -4.78
N LEU A 63 0.12 -2.28 -3.53
CA LEU A 63 0.00 -3.52 -2.74
C LEU A 63 -0.89 -4.54 -3.46
N GLN A 64 -2.07 -4.13 -3.92
CA GLN A 64 -2.97 -5.00 -4.70
C GLN A 64 -2.31 -5.55 -5.99
N ARG A 65 -1.42 -4.79 -6.62
CA ARG A 65 -0.64 -5.27 -7.78
C ARG A 65 0.43 -6.25 -7.36
N ALA A 66 1.16 -5.97 -6.29
CA ALA A 66 2.18 -6.88 -5.74
C ALA A 66 1.56 -8.22 -5.30
N LEU A 67 0.38 -8.19 -4.69
CA LEU A 67 -0.38 -9.39 -4.32
C LEU A 67 -0.85 -10.22 -5.51
N LYS A 68 -1.07 -9.59 -6.67
CA LYS A 68 -1.43 -10.27 -7.93
C LYS A 68 -0.21 -10.76 -8.70
N GLY A 69 0.92 -10.06 -8.59
CA GLY A 69 2.18 -10.41 -9.22
C GLY A 69 3.09 -11.27 -8.34
N GLY A 70 2.73 -11.55 -7.09
CA GLY A 70 3.48 -12.47 -6.21
C GLY A 70 3.47 -13.93 -6.67
N ASP A 71 2.59 -14.26 -7.63
CA ASP A 71 2.62 -15.54 -8.37
C ASP A 71 3.69 -15.55 -9.49
N ASP A 72 4.24 -14.39 -9.89
CA ASP A 72 5.25 -14.22 -10.94
C ASP A 72 6.36 -13.26 -10.47
N ALA A 73 7.43 -13.81 -9.88
CA ALA A 73 8.57 -13.12 -9.28
C ALA A 73 9.03 -11.76 -9.89
N ALA A 74 9.46 -10.86 -9.00
CA ALA A 74 10.45 -9.79 -9.19
C ALA A 74 10.13 -8.65 -10.20
N GLY A 75 9.92 -7.43 -9.68
CA GLY A 75 9.91 -6.23 -10.54
C GLY A 75 9.58 -4.94 -9.79
N GLY A 76 10.56 -4.39 -9.06
CA GLY A 76 10.40 -3.15 -8.29
C GLY A 76 11.59 -2.19 -8.36
N GLU A 77 12.45 -2.30 -9.38
CA GLU A 77 13.25 -1.15 -9.82
C GLU A 77 12.37 -0.33 -10.77
N GLY A 78 12.21 0.95 -10.47
CA GLY A 78 11.63 1.93 -11.39
C GLY A 78 12.52 2.10 -12.62
N GLY A 79 12.46 1.13 -13.52
CA GLY A 79 13.02 1.19 -14.86
C GLY A 79 12.32 2.30 -15.64
N ASP A 80 13.13 3.25 -16.05
CA ASP A 80 12.80 4.42 -16.81
C ASP A 80 12.02 4.07 -18.09
N GLY A 81 10.69 4.19 -18.03
CA GLY A 81 9.82 4.17 -19.20
C GLY A 81 9.79 5.51 -19.93
N ARG A 82 10.90 6.26 -19.99
CA ARG A 82 10.99 7.47 -20.80
C ARG A 82 11.00 7.06 -22.27
N PRO A 83 9.96 7.35 -23.07
CA PRO A 83 10.13 7.32 -24.52
C PRO A 83 11.21 8.35 -24.84
N GLY A 84 12.34 7.88 -25.34
CA GLY A 84 13.45 8.73 -25.74
C GLY A 84 12.96 9.78 -26.73
N LYS A 85 12.92 11.04 -26.31
CA LYS A 85 12.86 12.14 -27.26
C LYS A 85 14.29 12.42 -27.70
N LEU A 86 14.66 11.82 -28.83
CA LEU A 86 15.81 12.21 -29.61
C LEU A 86 15.51 13.61 -30.19
N VAL A 87 16.11 14.65 -29.63
CA VAL A 87 16.28 15.98 -30.26
C VAL A 87 17.66 16.52 -29.92
#